data_AF-A0A2J8XTE6-F1
#
_entry.id   AF-A0A2J8XTE6-F1
#
_cell.length_a   1.000
_cell.length_b   1.000
_cell.length_c   1.000
_cell.angle_alpha   90.00
_cell.angle_beta   90.00
_cell.angle_gamma   90.00
#
_symmetry.space_group_name_H-M   'P 1'
#
loop_
_entity.id
_entity.type
_entity.pdbx_description
1 polymer ?
#
loop_
_entity_poly.entity_id
_entity_poly.type
_entity_poly.pdbx_seq_one_letter_code
_entity_poly.pdbx_strand_id
1 'polypeptide(L)'
;MALQLWALTLLGLLGAGASLRPRKLDFFRSEKELNHLAVDEASGVVYLGAVNALYQLDAKLQLEQQVATGPALDNKKCTPPIEASQCHEAEMTDNVNQLLLLDPPRKRLVECGSLFKGICALRALSNISLRLFYEDGSGEKSFVASNDEGVATVGLVSSTGP
;
A
#
# COMPACT_ATOMS: atom_id res chain seq x y z
N MET A 1 -2.72 64.78 -26.51
CA MET A 1 -1.83 64.07 -25.56
C MET A 1 -2.56 63.25 -24.48
N ALA A 2 -3.89 63.34 -24.35
CA ALA A 2 -4.63 62.58 -23.32
C ALA A 2 -5.01 61.14 -23.73
N LEU A 3 -5.08 60.81 -25.03
CA LEU A 3 -5.53 59.48 -25.51
C LEU A 3 -4.53 58.35 -25.23
N GLN A 4 -3.24 58.67 -25.14
CA GLN A 4 -2.16 57.68 -24.96
C GLN A 4 -2.08 57.15 -23.51
N LEU A 5 -2.59 57.93 -22.54
CA LEU A 5 -2.58 57.58 -21.11
C LEU A 5 -3.67 56.57 -20.73
N TRP A 6 -4.80 56.54 -21.46
CA TRP A 6 -5.89 55.58 -21.25
C TRP A 6 -5.62 54.20 -21.87
N ALA A 7 -4.76 54.12 -22.89
CA ALA A 7 -4.38 52.85 -23.50
C ALA A 7 -3.47 52.00 -22.58
N LEU A 8 -2.60 52.66 -21.80
CA LEU A 8 -1.68 52.01 -20.86
C LEU A 8 -2.39 51.50 -19.59
N THR A 9 -3.45 52.17 -19.14
CA THR A 9 -4.26 51.71 -18.00
C THR A 9 -5.14 50.50 -18.36
N LEU A 10 -5.68 50.44 -19.59
CA LEU A 10 -6.42 49.25 -20.06
C LEU A 10 -5.50 48.02 -20.21
N LEU A 11 -4.25 48.19 -20.66
CA LEU A 11 -3.31 47.08 -20.81
C LEU A 11 -2.81 46.53 -19.47
N GLY A 12 -2.76 47.36 -18.42
CA GLY A 12 -2.43 46.94 -17.05
C GLY A 12 -3.55 46.12 -16.38
N LEU A 13 -4.81 46.38 -16.73
CA LEU A 13 -5.98 45.65 -16.20
C LEU A 13 -6.16 44.25 -16.82
N LEU A 14 -5.60 43.99 -18.01
CA LEU A 14 -5.55 42.65 -18.61
C LEU A 14 -4.42 41.76 -18.05
N GLY A 15 -3.39 42.36 -17.42
CA GLY A 15 -2.21 41.64 -16.90
C GLY A 15 -2.34 41.14 -15.45
N ALA A 16 -3.36 41.58 -14.70
CA ALA A 16 -3.56 41.20 -13.29
C ALA A 16 -4.43 39.95 -13.10
N GLY A 17 -4.82 39.28 -14.19
CA GLY A 17 -5.32 37.91 -14.15
C GLY A 17 -4.14 36.95 -13.99
N ALA A 18 -3.48 36.97 -12.82
CA ALA A 18 -2.56 35.91 -12.45
C ALA A 18 -3.32 34.59 -12.60
N SER A 19 -2.99 33.85 -13.68
CA SER A 19 -3.57 32.57 -14.00
C SER A 19 -3.33 31.63 -12.82
N LEU A 20 -4.28 31.56 -11.89
CA LEU A 20 -4.41 30.44 -10.95
C LEU A 20 -4.73 29.21 -11.81
N ARG A 21 -3.69 28.63 -12.44
CA ARG A 21 -3.79 27.30 -13.02
C ARG A 21 -4.16 26.39 -11.85
N PRO A 22 -5.32 25.73 -11.87
CA PRO A 22 -5.62 24.75 -10.83
C PRO A 22 -4.47 23.75 -10.81
N ARG A 23 -3.84 23.56 -9.65
CA ARG A 23 -2.85 22.52 -9.46
C ARG A 23 -3.54 21.21 -9.85
N LYS A 24 -3.08 20.57 -10.92
CA LYS A 24 -3.53 19.23 -11.28
C LYS A 24 -3.16 18.33 -10.10
N LEU A 25 -4.16 17.80 -9.42
CA LEU A 25 -3.94 16.81 -8.37
C LEU A 25 -3.64 15.48 -9.05
N ASP A 26 -2.53 14.87 -8.66
CA ASP A 26 -2.24 13.49 -9.03
C ASP A 26 -3.12 12.57 -8.19
N PHE A 27 -3.62 11.49 -8.79
CA PHE A 27 -4.47 10.52 -8.11
C PHE A 27 -4.22 9.13 -8.65
N PHE A 28 -4.31 8.14 -7.75
CA PHE A 28 -4.36 6.72 -8.10
C PHE A 28 -5.76 6.19 -7.81
N ARG A 29 -6.32 5.41 -8.73
CA ARG A 29 -7.60 4.73 -8.54
C ARG A 29 -7.37 3.23 -8.57
N SER A 30 -7.71 2.58 -7.47
CA SER A 30 -7.69 1.13 -7.34
C SER A 30 -9.05 0.54 -7.70
N GLU A 31 -9.05 -0.58 -8.41
CA GLU A 31 -10.23 -1.44 -8.59
C GLU A 31 -10.52 -2.31 -7.35
N LYS A 32 -9.55 -2.39 -6.43
CA LYS A 32 -9.64 -3.10 -5.16
C LYS A 32 -9.81 -2.12 -4.01
N GLU A 33 -10.57 -2.52 -2.99
CA GLU A 33 -10.70 -1.76 -1.75
C GLU A 33 -9.32 -1.56 -1.09
N LEU A 34 -8.97 -0.31 -0.78
CA LEU A 34 -7.71 0.06 -0.14
C LEU A 34 -7.87 -0.04 1.38
N ASN A 35 -6.86 -0.58 2.07
CA ASN A 35 -6.87 -0.79 3.52
C ASN A 35 -5.80 0.05 4.24
N HIS A 36 -4.54 -0.03 3.78
CA HIS A 36 -3.41 0.64 4.43
C HIS A 36 -2.53 1.38 3.42
N LEU A 37 -1.85 2.42 3.91
CA LEU A 37 -0.93 3.26 3.14
C LEU A 37 0.36 3.47 3.95
N ALA A 38 1.50 3.33 3.29
CA ALA A 38 2.81 3.67 3.85
C ALA A 38 3.61 4.48 2.83
N VAL A 39 4.32 5.51 3.27
CA VAL A 39 5.13 6.38 2.40
C VAL A 39 6.57 6.33 2.86
N ASP A 40 7.49 6.04 1.94
CA ASP A 40 8.91 6.21 2.19
C ASP A 40 9.24 7.70 2.05
N GLU A 41 9.44 8.38 3.18
CA GLU A 41 9.69 9.82 3.23
C GLU A 41 10.93 10.25 2.45
N ALA A 42 11.93 9.37 2.29
CA ALA A 42 13.17 9.69 1.59
C ALA A 42 12.99 9.73 0.06
N SER A 43 12.20 8.81 -0.49
CA SER A 43 12.01 8.67 -1.94
C SER A 43 10.67 9.23 -2.44
N GLY A 44 9.69 9.39 -1.55
CA GLY A 44 8.31 9.71 -1.88
C GLY A 44 7.51 8.52 -2.43
N VAL A 45 8.10 7.33 -2.52
CA VAL A 45 7.39 6.12 -2.98
C VAL A 45 6.26 5.78 -2.01
N VAL A 46 5.09 5.45 -2.57
CA VAL A 46 3.87 5.13 -1.83
C VAL A 46 3.55 3.66 -1.99
N TYR A 47 3.36 2.96 -0.88
CA TYR A 47 2.93 1.57 -0.84
C TYR A 47 1.48 1.51 -0.35
N LEU A 48 0.63 0.80 -1.07
CA LEU A 48 -0.78 0.64 -0.72
C LEU A 48 -1.12 -0.84 -0.55
N GLY A 49 -1.65 -1.19 0.61
CA GLY A 49 -2.24 -2.50 0.89
C GLY A 49 -3.73 -2.46 0.59
N ALA A 50 -4.22 -3.46 -0.13
CA ALA A 50 -5.60 -3.55 -0.59
C ALA A 50 -6.11 -5.00 -0.51
N VAL A 51 -7.40 -5.18 -0.72
CA VAL A 51 -7.99 -6.52 -0.81
C VAL A 51 -7.43 -7.23 -2.05
N ASN A 52 -6.76 -8.36 -1.82
CA ASN A 52 -6.08 -9.20 -2.81
C ASN A 52 -4.96 -8.52 -3.60
N ALA A 53 -4.52 -7.33 -3.21
CA ALA A 53 -3.50 -6.59 -3.94
C ALA A 53 -2.57 -5.78 -3.04
N LEU A 54 -1.32 -5.63 -3.50
CA LEU A 54 -0.35 -4.69 -2.98
C LEU A 54 0.16 -3.82 -4.14
N TYR A 55 0.23 -2.51 -3.93
CA TYR A 55 0.69 -1.55 -4.93
C TYR A 55 1.93 -0.81 -4.45
N GLN A 56 2.83 -0.53 -5.38
CA GLN A 56 3.94 0.40 -5.24
C GLN A 56 3.76 1.49 -6.28
N LEU A 57 3.70 2.73 -5.83
CA LEU A 57 3.52 3.91 -6.65
C LEU A 57 4.71 4.85 -6.47
N ASP A 58 5.03 5.60 -7.52
CA ASP A 58 6.00 6.68 -7.43
C ASP A 58 5.45 7.88 -6.63
N ALA A 59 6.28 8.91 -6.44
CA ALA A 59 5.90 10.14 -5.74
C ALA A 59 4.80 10.97 -6.43
N LYS A 60 4.40 10.61 -7.66
CA LYS A 60 3.31 11.21 -8.43
C LYS A 60 2.10 10.26 -8.53
N LEU A 61 2.05 9.24 -7.67
CA LEU A 61 0.99 8.24 -7.62
C LEU A 61 0.84 7.43 -8.93
N GLN A 62 1.90 7.33 -9.73
CA GLN A 62 1.95 6.46 -10.90
C GLN A 62 2.31 5.04 -10.47
N LEU A 63 1.59 4.05 -10.99
CA LEU A 63 1.81 2.65 -10.67
C LEU A 63 3.18 2.18 -11.18
N GLU A 64 4.04 1.74 -10.26
CA GLU A 64 5.31 1.10 -10.57
C GLU A 64 5.19 -0.43 -10.53
N GLN A 65 4.53 -0.97 -9.49
CA GLN A 65 4.32 -2.41 -9.33
C GLN A 65 2.96 -2.73 -8.70
N GLN A 66 2.41 -3.87 -9.10
CA GLN A 66 1.22 -4.46 -8.50
C GLN A 66 1.48 -5.96 -8.26
N VAL A 67 1.14 -6.42 -7.07
CA VAL A 67 1.27 -7.82 -6.68
C VAL A 67 -0.07 -8.36 -6.21
N ALA A 68 -0.46 -9.54 -6.71
CA ALA A 68 -1.62 -10.25 -6.17
C ALA A 68 -1.26 -10.88 -4.81
N THR A 69 -2.10 -10.64 -3.81
CA THR A 69 -1.96 -11.23 -2.46
C THR A 69 -3.07 -12.24 -2.14
N GLY A 70 -4.01 -12.42 -3.06
CA GLY A 70 -5.12 -13.37 -2.98
C GLY A 70 -6.03 -13.27 -4.22
N PRO A 71 -7.23 -13.87 -4.19
CA PRO A 71 -7.72 -14.75 -3.13
C PRO A 71 -6.93 -16.07 -3.09
N ALA A 72 -7.03 -16.82 -2.00
CA ALA A 72 -6.44 -18.15 -1.89
C ALA A 72 -7.32 -19.09 -1.06
N LEU A 73 -7.03 -20.39 -1.12
CA LEU A 73 -7.76 -21.40 -0.36
C LEU A 73 -7.41 -21.27 1.13
N ASP A 74 -8.39 -20.88 1.96
CA ASP A 74 -8.21 -20.72 3.40
C ASP A 74 -9.53 -20.90 4.16
N ASN A 75 -9.44 -21.13 5.47
CA ASN A 75 -10.56 -21.03 6.41
C ASN A 75 -10.00 -20.75 7.80
N LYS A 76 -10.70 -19.93 8.60
CA LYS A 76 -10.31 -19.59 9.98
C LYS A 76 -10.09 -20.82 10.88
N LYS A 77 -10.60 -22.01 10.52
CA LYS A 77 -10.38 -23.28 11.24
C LYS A 77 -9.13 -24.06 10.82
N CYS A 78 -8.60 -23.83 9.62
CA CYS A 78 -7.43 -24.53 9.13
C CYS A 78 -6.14 -23.95 9.73
N THR A 79 -5.04 -24.70 9.70
CA THR A 79 -3.71 -24.22 10.08
C THR A 79 -2.80 -24.29 8.85
N PRO A 80 -2.14 -23.19 8.44
CA PRO A 80 -1.17 -23.22 7.34
C PRO A 80 -0.02 -24.21 7.59
N PRO A 81 0.57 -24.81 6.54
CA PRO A 81 0.22 -24.66 5.13
C PRO A 81 -1.11 -25.35 4.79
N ILE A 82 -1.94 -24.70 3.96
CA ILE A 82 -3.29 -25.19 3.63
C ILE A 82 -3.23 -26.15 2.45
N GLU A 83 -3.42 -27.44 2.73
CA GLU A 83 -3.65 -28.46 1.70
C GLU A 83 -5.12 -28.85 1.66
N ALA A 84 -5.73 -28.89 0.46
CA ALA A 84 -7.14 -29.23 0.29
C ALA A 84 -7.50 -30.65 0.77
N SER A 85 -6.52 -31.55 0.81
CA SER A 85 -6.65 -32.91 1.37
C SER A 85 -6.68 -32.91 2.90
N GLN A 86 -6.16 -31.88 3.55
CA GLN A 86 -6.01 -31.79 5.01
C GLN A 86 -7.06 -30.87 5.64
N CYS A 87 -7.51 -29.84 4.91
CA CYS A 87 -8.58 -28.95 5.35
C CYS A 87 -9.70 -28.87 4.31
N HIS A 88 -10.77 -29.63 4.54
CA HIS A 88 -11.90 -29.71 3.62
C HIS A 88 -12.85 -28.52 3.72
N GLU A 89 -12.80 -27.75 4.81
CA GLU A 89 -13.57 -26.51 4.98
C GLU A 89 -12.93 -25.29 4.29
N ALA A 90 -11.72 -25.46 3.73
CA ALA A 90 -11.02 -24.39 3.07
C ALA A 90 -11.75 -23.97 1.78
N GLU A 91 -11.90 -22.66 1.57
CA GLU A 91 -12.57 -22.08 0.41
C GLU A 91 -11.77 -20.89 -0.12
N MET A 92 -12.05 -20.48 -1.36
CA MET A 92 -11.40 -19.30 -1.93
C MET A 92 -11.82 -18.06 -1.13
N THR A 93 -10.88 -17.53 -0.36
CA THR A 93 -11.08 -16.43 0.58
C THR A 93 -10.24 -15.23 0.14
N ASP A 94 -10.83 -14.04 0.24
CA ASP A 94 -10.14 -12.79 -0.04
C ASP A 94 -9.09 -12.47 1.04
N ASN A 95 -7.97 -11.90 0.61
CA ASN A 95 -6.92 -11.42 1.50
C ASN A 95 -7.06 -9.93 1.74
N VAL A 96 -7.50 -9.53 2.92
CA VAL A 96 -7.53 -8.13 3.35
C VAL A 96 -6.15 -7.78 3.89
N ASN A 97 -5.55 -6.68 3.44
CA ASN A 97 -4.28 -6.23 4.02
C ASN A 97 -4.53 -5.72 5.45
N GLN A 98 -3.93 -6.40 6.43
CA GLN A 98 -4.13 -6.13 7.87
C GLN A 98 -3.01 -5.29 8.49
N LEU A 99 -1.81 -5.31 7.89
CA LEU A 99 -0.68 -4.51 8.33
C LEU A 99 0.24 -4.19 7.16
N LEU A 100 0.73 -2.95 7.11
CA LEU A 100 1.69 -2.50 6.12
C LEU A 100 2.68 -1.52 6.77
N LEU A 101 3.93 -1.93 6.93
CA LEU A 101 4.96 -1.13 7.61
C LEU A 101 6.27 -1.09 6.81
N LEU A 102 6.95 0.04 6.84
CA LEU A 102 8.29 0.18 6.27
C LEU A 102 9.35 -0.18 7.31
N ASP A 103 10.41 -0.86 6.86
CA ASP A 103 11.69 -0.98 7.58
C ASP A 103 12.81 -0.46 6.66
N PRO A 104 12.95 0.88 6.51
CA PRO A 104 13.93 1.48 5.62
C PRO A 104 15.38 1.07 5.91
N PRO A 105 15.85 0.97 7.17
CA PRO A 105 17.22 0.52 7.46
C PRO A 105 17.56 -0.85 6.87
N ARG A 106 16.58 -1.77 6.83
CA ARG A 106 16.75 -3.10 6.23
C ARG A 106 16.22 -3.20 4.80
N LYS A 107 15.83 -2.07 4.20
CA LYS A 107 15.32 -1.96 2.81
C LYS A 107 14.15 -2.90 2.52
N ARG A 108 13.26 -3.10 3.50
CA ARG A 108 12.15 -4.06 3.38
C ARG A 108 10.80 -3.45 3.78
N LEU A 109 9.75 -3.98 3.17
CA LEU A 109 8.34 -3.75 3.48
C LEU A 109 7.82 -4.97 4.26
N VAL A 110 7.12 -4.73 5.35
CA VAL A 110 6.37 -5.74 6.11
C VAL A 110 4.92 -5.69 5.65
N GLU A 111 4.41 -6.79 5.11
CA GLU A 111 3.03 -6.94 4.61
C GLU A 111 2.37 -8.13 5.30
N CYS A 112 1.28 -7.90 6.03
CA CYS A 112 0.50 -8.97 6.65
C CYS A 112 -0.94 -8.91 6.13
N GLY A 113 -1.50 -10.08 5.83
CA GLY A 113 -2.88 -10.24 5.35
C GLY A 113 -3.82 -10.84 6.39
N SER A 114 -5.09 -11.00 6.04
CA SER A 114 -6.08 -11.76 6.83
C SER A 114 -5.98 -13.27 6.59
N LEU A 115 -5.45 -13.67 5.43
CA LEU A 115 -5.25 -15.09 5.11
C LEU A 115 -4.21 -15.73 6.01
N PHE A 116 -4.29 -17.06 6.09
CA PHE A 116 -3.27 -17.92 6.65
C PHE A 116 -2.89 -17.54 8.08
N LYS A 117 -3.90 -17.32 8.93
CA LYS A 117 -3.70 -16.94 10.35
C LYS A 117 -2.90 -15.64 10.52
N GLY A 118 -2.92 -14.75 9.53
CA GLY A 118 -2.23 -13.46 9.60
C GLY A 118 -0.72 -13.54 9.50
N ILE A 119 -0.20 -14.51 8.72
CA ILE A 119 1.23 -14.58 8.40
C ILE A 119 1.65 -13.36 7.59
N CYS A 120 2.83 -12.84 7.91
CA CYS A 120 3.44 -11.72 7.20
C CYS A 120 4.47 -12.17 6.16
N ALA A 121 4.55 -11.43 5.06
CA ALA A 121 5.66 -11.45 4.12
C ALA A 121 6.59 -10.25 4.37
N LEU A 122 7.89 -10.46 4.12
CA LEU A 122 8.84 -9.37 3.92
C LEU A 122 9.13 -9.22 2.44
N ARG A 123 9.11 -8.00 1.92
CA ARG A 123 9.34 -7.68 0.51
C ARG A 123 10.40 -6.61 0.35
N ALA A 124 11.08 -6.57 -0.79
CA ALA A 124 12.07 -5.52 -1.05
C ALA A 124 11.36 -4.18 -1.29
N LEU A 125 11.85 -3.09 -0.69
CA LEU A 125 11.34 -1.74 -0.97
C LEU A 125 11.58 -1.32 -2.43
N SER A 126 12.68 -1.76 -3.04
CA SER A 126 12.97 -1.42 -4.44
C SER A 126 12.02 -2.06 -5.44
N ASN A 127 11.40 -3.19 -5.09
CA ASN A 127 10.44 -3.90 -5.94
C ASN A 127 9.61 -4.85 -5.07
N ILE A 128 8.36 -4.48 -4.78
CA ILE A 128 7.46 -5.28 -3.93
C ILE A 128 7.11 -6.67 -4.49
N SER A 129 7.39 -6.93 -5.77
CA SER A 129 7.23 -8.27 -6.37
C SER A 129 8.28 -9.25 -5.83
N LEU A 130 9.40 -8.76 -5.29
CA LEU A 130 10.45 -9.57 -4.70
C LEU A 130 10.13 -9.84 -3.22
N ARG A 131 9.63 -11.06 -2.94
CA ARG A 131 9.41 -11.55 -1.58
C ARG A 131 10.75 -12.03 -0.98
N LEU A 132 11.19 -11.36 0.07
CA LEU A 132 12.44 -11.64 0.79
C LEU A 132 12.26 -12.76 1.82
N PHE A 133 11.08 -12.86 2.43
CA PHE A 133 10.78 -13.86 3.44
C PHE A 133 9.27 -14.14 3.51
N TYR A 134 8.93 -15.39 3.76
CA TYR A 134 7.59 -15.88 4.08
C TYR A 134 7.73 -17.27 4.70
N GLU A 135 7.00 -17.54 5.78
CA GLU A 135 7.11 -18.78 6.52
C GLU A 135 5.72 -19.22 7.00
N ASP A 136 5.20 -20.29 6.39
CA ASP A 136 3.91 -20.90 6.70
C ASP A 136 4.03 -22.27 7.37
N GLY A 137 5.24 -22.82 7.51
CA GLY A 137 5.51 -24.09 8.18
C GLY A 137 5.90 -23.97 9.66
N SER A 138 6.15 -22.75 10.17
CA SER A 138 6.62 -22.55 11.55
C SER A 138 5.52 -22.56 12.62
N GLY A 139 4.27 -22.81 12.22
CA GLY A 139 3.11 -22.84 13.11
C GLY A 139 2.80 -21.48 13.74
N GLU A 140 2.37 -21.49 15.01
CA GLU A 140 1.88 -20.29 15.71
C GLU A 140 2.90 -19.14 15.81
N LYS A 141 4.20 -19.44 15.65
CA LYS A 141 5.26 -18.43 15.70
C LYS A 141 5.23 -17.45 14.52
N SER A 142 4.61 -17.82 13.40
CA SER A 142 4.47 -16.93 12.23
C SER A 142 3.13 -16.19 12.18
N PHE A 143 2.20 -16.43 13.11
CA PHE A 143 0.90 -15.76 13.14
C PHE A 143 1.05 -14.40 13.84
N VAL A 144 0.87 -13.31 13.08
CA VAL A 144 1.17 -11.96 13.57
C VAL A 144 -0.06 -11.06 13.53
N ALA A 145 -0.74 -10.98 12.40
CA ALA A 145 -1.90 -10.13 12.23
C ALA A 145 -3.21 -10.85 12.58
N SER A 146 -4.28 -10.09 12.80
CA SER A 146 -5.62 -10.66 12.91
C SER A 146 -6.01 -11.37 11.61
N ASN A 147 -6.46 -12.61 11.72
CA ASN A 147 -7.09 -13.32 10.60
C ASN A 147 -8.59 -13.04 10.48
N ASP A 148 -9.10 -12.08 11.25
CA ASP A 148 -10.44 -11.52 11.11
C ASP A 148 -10.35 -10.11 10.51
N GLU A 149 -10.91 -9.97 9.31
CA GLU A 149 -10.98 -8.77 8.49
C GLU A 149 -11.69 -7.59 9.16
N GLY A 150 -12.58 -7.84 10.12
CA GLY A 150 -13.25 -6.80 10.91
C GLY A 150 -12.44 -6.29 12.11
N VAL A 151 -11.29 -6.91 12.40
CA VAL A 151 -10.45 -6.60 13.56
C VAL A 151 -9.15 -5.97 13.10
N ALA A 152 -8.96 -4.70 13.49
CA ALA A 152 -7.77 -3.94 13.15
C ALA A 152 -6.50 -4.52 13.78
N THR A 153 -5.42 -4.51 13.01
CA THR A 153 -4.06 -4.84 13.49
C THR A 153 -3.20 -3.59 13.41
N VAL A 154 -2.43 -3.32 14.46
CA VAL A 154 -1.45 -2.22 14.49
C VAL A 154 -0.08 -2.78 14.83
N GLY A 155 0.98 -2.13 14.33
CA GLY A 155 2.34 -2.58 14.57
C GLY A 155 3.34 -1.43 14.49
N LEU A 156 4.51 -1.66 15.07
CA LEU A 156 5.63 -0.74 15.07
C LEU A 156 6.89 -1.50 14.70
N VAL A 157 7.59 -1.06 13.66
CA VAL A 157 8.96 -1.49 13.42
C VAL A 157 9.88 -0.54 14.18
N SER A 158 10.55 -1.07 15.20
CA SER A 158 11.63 -0.38 15.87
C SER A 158 12.97 -1.00 15.47
N SER A 159 13.98 -0.16 15.36
CA SER A 159 15.36 -0.62 15.28
C SER A 159 15.95 -0.55 16.68
N THR A 160 16.23 -1.72 17.27
CA THR A 160 17.16 -1.80 18.40
C THR A 160 18.57 -1.77 17.81
N GLY A 161 19.01 -0.59 17.37
CA GLY A 161 20.43 -0.27 17.25
C GLY A 161 20.84 0.56 18.46
N PRO A 162 22.11 0.51 18.90
CA PRO A 162 22.66 1.61 19.69
C PRO A 162 22.55 2.95 18.93
#